data_AF-A0A817G106-F1
#
_entry.id   AF-A0A817G106-F1
#
_cell.length_a   1.000
_cell.length_b   1.000
_cell.length_c   1.000
_cell.angle_alpha   90.00
_cell.angle_beta   90.00
_cell.angle_gamma   90.00
#
_symmetry.space_group_name_H-M   'P 1'
#
loop_
_entity.id
_entity.type
_entity.pdbx_description
1 polymer ?
#
loop_
_entity_poly.entity_id
_entity_poly.type
_entity_poly.pdbx_seq_one_letter_code
_entity_poly.pdbx_strand_id
1 'polypeptide(L)'
;MSFSSVIILICSIAGTFAANECPKIVTQKNFDINKYFGFWYEAYRNENLFEIGYTCSNATYTKNDDGSVGVWNQAHNAVGTYE
;
A
#
# COMPACT_ATOMS: atom_id res chain seq x y z
N MET A 1 -32.57 35.77 -24.11
CA MET A 1 -31.71 34.57 -24.17
C MET A 1 -31.43 34.17 -22.72
N SER A 2 -32.21 33.21 -22.22
CA SER A 2 -32.19 32.77 -20.84
C SER A 2 -31.10 31.71 -20.69
N PHE A 3 -30.05 32.00 -19.92
CA PHE A 3 -29.08 30.98 -19.52
C PHE A 3 -29.62 30.32 -18.25
N SER A 4 -30.30 29.18 -18.43
CA SER A 4 -30.72 28.34 -17.31
C SER A 4 -29.47 27.63 -16.77
N SER A 5 -28.95 28.12 -15.65
CA SER A 5 -27.83 27.49 -14.95
C SER A 5 -28.29 26.17 -14.33
N VAL A 6 -27.94 25.05 -14.97
CA VAL A 6 -28.08 23.73 -14.37
C VAL A 6 -27.00 23.59 -13.31
N ILE A 7 -27.36 23.80 -12.04
CA ILE A 7 -26.50 23.48 -10.90
C ILE A 7 -26.54 21.96 -10.73
N ILE A 8 -25.50 21.29 -11.20
CA ILE A 8 -25.26 19.87 -10.91
C ILE A 8 -24.81 19.79 -9.45
N LEU A 9 -25.76 19.45 -8.57
CA LEU A 9 -25.49 19.10 -7.18
C LEU A 9 -24.76 17.75 -7.17
N ILE A 10 -23.42 17.79 -7.16
CA ILE A 10 -22.62 16.61 -6.85
C ILE A 10 -22.90 16.29 -5.39
N CYS A 11 -23.79 15.31 -5.18
CA CYS A 11 -23.97 14.66 -3.90
C CYS A 11 -22.63 14.02 -3.54
N SER A 12 -21.86 14.68 -2.67
CA SER A 12 -20.71 14.07 -2.02
C SER A 12 -21.23 12.86 -1.27
N ILE A 13 -21.09 11.67 -1.86
CA ILE A 13 -21.21 10.43 -1.12
C ILE A 13 -20.00 10.46 -0.18
N ALA A 14 -20.18 11.07 0.99
CA ALA A 14 -19.39 10.71 2.15
C ALA A 14 -19.79 9.26 2.42
N GLY A 15 -19.10 8.34 1.75
CA GLY A 15 -19.19 6.93 2.03
C GLY A 15 -18.79 6.77 3.49
N THR A 16 -19.79 6.72 4.36
CA THR A 16 -19.62 6.25 5.71
C THR A 16 -19.32 4.77 5.56
N PHE A 17 -18.03 4.44 5.38
CA PHE A 17 -17.56 3.09 5.67
C PHE A 17 -18.10 2.80 7.07
N ALA A 18 -19.03 1.85 7.15
CA ALA A 18 -19.67 1.48 8.41
C ALA A 18 -18.56 1.31 9.45
N ALA A 19 -18.61 2.13 10.49
CA ALA A 19 -17.57 2.31 11.49
C ALA A 19 -17.48 1.08 12.42
N ASN A 20 -17.20 -0.08 11.87
CA ASN A 20 -16.53 -1.11 12.64
C ASN A 20 -15.10 -0.60 12.83
N GLU A 21 -14.73 -0.24 14.05
CA GLU A 21 -13.34 0.09 14.35
C GLU A 21 -12.45 -1.05 13.87
N CYS A 22 -11.37 -0.72 13.15
CA CYS A 22 -10.38 -1.72 12.79
C CYS A 22 -9.90 -2.41 14.07
N PRO A 23 -9.67 -3.74 14.04
CA PRO A 23 -9.18 -4.44 15.21
C PRO A 23 -7.88 -3.80 15.70
N LYS A 24 -7.77 -3.58 17.01
CA LYS A 24 -6.53 -3.10 17.62
C LYS A 24 -5.52 -4.23 17.60
N ILE A 25 -4.50 -4.11 16.76
CA ILE A 25 -3.40 -5.08 16.67
C ILE A 25 -2.23 -4.60 17.54
N VAL A 26 -1.62 -5.52 18.28
CA VAL A 26 -0.40 -5.23 19.05
C VAL A 26 0.82 -5.28 18.15
N THR A 27 1.71 -4.30 18.29
CA THR A 27 2.96 -4.25 17.52
C THR A 27 4.07 -5.06 18.22
N GLN A 28 5.13 -5.38 17.47
CA GLN A 28 6.30 -6.06 18.03
C GLN A 28 7.00 -5.17 19.06
N LYS A 29 7.10 -5.65 20.31
CA LYS A 29 7.84 -4.95 21.37
C LYS A 29 9.36 -5.09 21.15
N ASN A 30 10.10 -4.05 21.53
CA ASN A 30 11.57 -4.01 21.43
C ASN A 30 12.09 -4.32 20.01
N PHE A 31 11.41 -3.77 19.00
CA PHE A 31 11.78 -3.95 17.61
C PHE A 31 13.16 -3.35 17.32
N ASP A 32 14.10 -4.18 16.87
CA ASP A 32 15.43 -3.76 16.42
C ASP A 32 15.42 -3.61 14.90
N ILE A 33 15.24 -2.38 14.44
CA ILE A 33 15.14 -2.03 13.02
C ILE A 33 16.38 -2.46 12.22
N ASN A 34 17.57 -2.51 12.84
CA ASN A 34 18.80 -2.87 12.13
C ASN A 34 18.79 -4.33 11.66
N LYS A 35 18.02 -5.19 12.35
CA LYS A 35 17.82 -6.60 11.97
C LYS A 35 16.73 -6.78 10.91
N TYR A 36 15.98 -5.72 10.60
CA TYR A 36 14.89 -5.75 9.64
C TYR A 36 15.34 -5.33 8.23
N PHE A 37 16.41 -4.54 8.13
CA PHE A 37 16.99 -4.16 6.85
C PHE A 37 17.48 -5.37 6.04
N GLY A 38 17.45 -5.22 4.73
CA GLY A 38 17.78 -6.28 3.78
C GLY A 38 16.57 -6.77 2.99
N PHE A 39 16.71 -7.95 2.40
CA PHE A 39 15.81 -8.50 1.41
C PHE A 39 14.77 -9.43 2.04
N TRP A 40 13.50 -9.27 1.64
CA TRP A 40 12.38 -10.09 2.08
C TRP A 40 11.56 -10.58 0.89
N TYR A 41 11.24 -11.87 0.86
CA TYR A 41 10.23 -12.40 -0.04
C TYR A 41 8.83 -12.21 0.56
N GLU A 42 7.88 -11.83 -0.28
CA GLU A 42 6.47 -11.88 0.07
C GLU A 42 5.99 -13.34 0.01
N ALA A 43 5.68 -13.91 1.17
CA ALA A 43 5.16 -15.28 1.24
C ALA A 43 3.65 -15.36 0.98
N TYR A 44 2.89 -14.40 1.50
CA TYR A 44 1.44 -14.30 1.38
C TYR A 44 1.01 -12.84 1.43
N ARG A 45 -0.08 -12.51 0.71
CA ARG A 45 -0.73 -11.21 0.74
C ARG A 45 -2.23 -11.34 0.65
N ASN A 46 -2.92 -10.30 1.09
CA ASN A 46 -4.27 -10.00 0.60
C ASN A 46 -4.12 -9.28 -0.74
N GLU A 47 -4.99 -9.56 -1.70
CA GLU A 47 -4.88 -8.93 -3.03
C GLU A 47 -5.16 -7.43 -2.96
N ASN A 48 -4.18 -6.63 -3.40
CA ASN A 48 -4.36 -5.20 -3.65
C ASN A 48 -4.22 -4.92 -5.15
N LEU A 49 -4.92 -3.89 -5.65
CA LEU A 49 -4.97 -3.55 -7.08
C LEU A 49 -3.58 -3.37 -7.72
N PHE A 50 -2.60 -2.85 -6.99
CA PHE A 50 -1.24 -2.60 -7.49
C PHE A 50 -0.38 -3.87 -7.57
N GLU A 51 -0.82 -4.96 -6.95
CA GLU A 51 -0.11 -6.25 -6.87
C GLU A 51 -0.70 -7.31 -7.80
N ILE A 52 -1.86 -7.05 -8.41
CA ILE A 52 -2.56 -8.01 -9.27
C ILE A 52 -1.68 -8.37 -10.47
N GLY A 53 -1.56 -9.68 -10.72
CA GLY A 53 -0.80 -10.21 -11.86
C GLY A 53 0.71 -10.33 -11.62
N TYR A 54 1.20 -9.87 -10.46
CA TYR A 54 2.61 -10.00 -10.11
C TYR A 54 2.91 -11.25 -9.28
N THR A 55 4.05 -11.86 -9.54
CA THR A 55 4.58 -13.04 -8.83
C THR A 55 6.02 -12.80 -8.36
N CYS A 56 6.56 -13.67 -7.49
CA CYS A 56 7.93 -13.53 -6.98
C CYS A 56 8.25 -12.15 -6.35
N SER A 57 7.22 -11.53 -5.73
CA SER A 57 7.32 -10.23 -5.08
C SER A 57 8.34 -10.26 -3.93
N ASN A 58 9.10 -9.18 -3.81
CA ASN A 58 10.02 -8.96 -2.72
C ASN A 58 10.14 -7.48 -2.37
N ALA A 59 10.62 -7.22 -1.15
CA ALA A 59 10.90 -5.90 -0.62
C ALA A 59 12.32 -5.84 -0.08
N THR A 60 13.07 -4.80 -0.43
CA THR A 60 14.36 -4.48 0.18
C THR A 60 14.23 -3.24 1.06
N TYR A 61 14.49 -3.41 2.35
CA TYR A 61 14.46 -2.32 3.32
C TYR A 61 15.87 -1.77 3.56
N THR A 62 16.01 -0.46 3.50
CA THR A 62 17.28 0.24 3.67
C THR A 62 17.18 1.36 4.69
N LYS A 63 18.33 1.77 5.23
CA LYS A 63 18.44 2.91 6.13
C LYS A 63 18.78 4.16 5.33
N ASN A 64 17.96 5.20 5.46
CA ASN A 64 18.27 6.52 4.90
C ASN A 64 19.02 7.39 5.93
N ASP A 65 19.73 8.41 5.44
CA ASP A 65 20.55 9.31 6.28
C ASP A 65 19.70 10.15 7.26
N ASP A 66 18.46 10.46 6.88
CA ASP A 66 17.50 11.20 7.72
C ASP A 66 16.82 10.31 8.79
N GLY A 67 17.18 9.03 8.85
CA GLY A 67 16.61 8.06 9.78
C GLY A 67 15.30 7.42 9.32
N SER A 68 14.78 7.77 8.13
CA SER A 68 13.65 7.07 7.51
C SER A 68 14.08 5.72 6.92
N VAL A 69 13.10 4.90 6.53
CA VAL A 69 13.31 3.60 5.90
C VAL A 69 13.02 3.70 4.42
N GLY A 70 14.01 3.38 3.58
CA GLY A 70 13.80 3.17 2.16
C GLY A 70 13.16 1.81 1.92
N VAL A 71 12.16 1.76 1.03
CA VAL A 71 11.47 0.52 0.65
C VAL A 71 11.53 0.39 -0.87
N TRP A 72 12.16 -0.68 -1.34
CA TRP A 72 12.18 -1.02 -2.76
C TRP A 72 11.43 -2.32 -2.97
N ASN A 73 10.26 -2.24 -3.62
CA ASN A 73 9.48 -3.41 -4.01
C ASN A 73 9.76 -3.74 -5.47
N GLN A 74 9.91 -5.02 -5.78
CA GLN A 74 9.95 -5.51 -7.16
C GLN A 74 9.24 -6.86 -7.27
N ALA A 75 8.70 -7.14 -8.45
CA ALA A 75 8.01 -8.40 -8.72
C ALA A 75 8.08 -8.79 -10.20
N HIS A 76 7.79 -10.05 -10.52
CA HIS A 76 7.66 -10.52 -11.89
C HIS A 76 6.29 -10.20 -12.45
N ASN A 77 6.23 -9.52 -13.59
CA ASN A 77 5.00 -9.36 -14.36
C ASN A 77 4.57 -10.67 -15.04
N ALA A 78 3.49 -10.64 -15.82
CA ALA A 78 2.94 -11.80 -16.50
C ALA A 78 3.90 -12.51 -17.50
N VAL A 79 4.96 -11.82 -17.96
CA VAL A 79 5.98 -12.39 -18.85
C VAL A 79 7.30 -12.74 -18.13
N GLY A 80 7.34 -12.61 -16.81
CA GLY A 80 8.46 -13.04 -15.97
C GLY A 80 9.60 -12.03 -15.82
N THR A 81 9.40 -10.77 -16.22
CA THR A 81 10.41 -9.72 -16.01
C THR A 81 10.15 -8.95 -14.72
N TYR A 82 11.21 -8.55 -14.03
CA TYR A 82 11.08 -7.68 -12.87
C TYR A 82 10.56 -6.30 -13.27
N GLU A 83 9.55 -5.83 -12.55
CA GLU A 83 9.05 -4.46 -12.52
C GLU A 83 9.15 -3.90 -11.10
#